data_AF-A0A9W8CUZ7-F1
#
_entry.id   AF-A0A9W8CUZ7-F1
#
_cell.length_a   1.000
_cell.length_b   1.000
_cell.length_c   1.000
_cell.angle_alpha   90.00
_cell.angle_beta   90.00
_cell.angle_gamma   90.00
#
_symmetry.space_group_name_H-M   'P 1'
#
loop_
_entity.id
_entity.type
_entity.pdbx_description
1 polymer ?
#
loop_
_entity_poly.entity_id
_entity_poly.type
_entity_poly.pdbx_seq_one_letter_code
_entity_poly.pdbx_strand_id
1 'polypeptide(L)'
;MLRMSLHYARVKDEDFKHNLRLLAVCQKLRYAALPLVYNSVFFYSCDASLDDDFNELPSDPLDKEPTGRLMTNLDLVVSAGCIEMVRFAGIYADYPPFILPGLWMGIDNMRKAASEWSRIVALDIAIYPSIDFSDSDVVDIAACRDEIQEISTAMAGAMPGILRLEAECKSNALSSELLGHLTSHYTEQLQVLHSKLLISPPLDRQFKQLRDLCIHFDGLSGQDLPRVLPGNLERLRLV
;
A
#
# COMPACT_ATOMS: atom_id res chain seq x y z
N MET A 1 -3.61 -21.89 -1.39
CA MET A 1 -2.86 -20.65 -1.64
C MET A 1 -3.14 -19.54 -0.61
N LEU A 2 -4.07 -19.72 0.34
CA LEU A 2 -4.37 -18.84 1.51
C LEU A 2 -3.18 -18.43 2.39
N ARG A 3 -2.05 -19.15 2.31
CA ARG A 3 -0.90 -18.91 3.17
C ARG A 3 -0.09 -17.67 2.78
N MET A 4 -0.09 -17.21 1.53
CA MET A 4 0.86 -16.16 1.11
C MET A 4 0.49 -14.75 1.59
N SER A 5 -0.78 -14.36 1.56
CA SER A 5 -1.26 -13.00 1.92
C SER A 5 -1.17 -12.76 3.43
N LEU A 6 -1.72 -13.69 4.22
CA LEU A 6 -1.52 -13.75 5.67
C LEU A 6 -0.04 -13.88 6.04
N HIS A 7 0.78 -14.58 5.24
CA HIS A 7 2.21 -14.69 5.52
C HIS A 7 2.93 -13.37 5.30
N TYR A 8 2.60 -12.55 4.31
CA TYR A 8 3.31 -11.28 4.10
C TYR A 8 3.02 -10.25 5.20
N ALA A 9 1.75 -10.11 5.59
CA ALA A 9 1.36 -9.28 6.73
C ALA A 9 1.92 -9.82 8.06
N ARG A 10 1.87 -11.14 8.28
CA ARG A 10 2.51 -11.77 9.44
C ARG A 10 4.02 -11.66 9.41
N VAL A 11 4.68 -11.69 8.25
CA VAL A 11 6.14 -11.52 8.13
C VAL A 11 6.52 -10.11 8.52
N LYS A 12 5.80 -9.08 8.05
CA LYS A 12 6.08 -7.69 8.47
C LYS A 12 5.77 -7.45 9.95
N ASP A 13 4.69 -8.02 10.48
CA ASP A 13 4.36 -7.95 11.90
C ASP A 13 5.36 -8.71 12.78
N GLU A 14 5.77 -9.91 12.38
CA GLU A 14 6.78 -10.70 13.11
C GLU A 14 8.18 -10.09 13.01
N ASP A 15 8.57 -9.52 11.87
CA ASP A 15 9.81 -8.77 11.72
C ASP A 15 9.81 -7.53 12.62
N PHE A 16 8.68 -6.81 12.68
CA PHE A 16 8.51 -5.67 13.57
C PHE A 16 8.58 -6.08 15.05
N LYS A 17 7.86 -7.13 15.46
CA LYS A 17 7.92 -7.71 16.80
C LYS A 17 9.32 -8.20 17.16
N HIS A 18 10.04 -8.80 16.21
CA HIS A 18 11.42 -9.24 16.39
C HIS A 18 12.32 -8.04 16.66
N ASN A 19 12.20 -6.99 15.85
CA ASN A 19 12.97 -5.77 16.01
C ASN A 19 12.64 -5.04 17.32
N LEU A 20 11.39 -5.04 17.79
CA LEU A 20 11.01 -4.46 19.08
C LEU A 20 11.78 -5.05 20.27
N ARG A 21 12.16 -6.34 20.20
CA ARG A 21 12.95 -6.99 21.26
C ARG A 21 14.34 -6.34 21.43
N LEU A 22 14.88 -5.72 20.38
CA LEU A 22 16.15 -5.01 20.43
C LEU A 22 16.10 -3.79 21.36
N LEU A 23 14.91 -3.22 21.60
CA LEU A 23 14.73 -2.10 22.52
C LEU A 23 14.86 -2.50 24.01
N ALA A 24 14.80 -3.80 24.32
CA ALA A 24 14.79 -4.32 25.68
C ALA A 24 16.19 -4.68 26.23
N VAL A 25 17.27 -4.57 25.45
CA VAL A 25 18.59 -5.08 25.84
C VAL A 25 19.33 -4.16 26.82
N CYS A 26 19.76 -2.98 26.39
CA CYS A 26 20.38 -1.97 27.23
C CYS A 26 20.19 -0.58 26.61
N GLN A 27 20.39 0.49 27.37
CA GLN A 27 20.12 1.86 26.91
C GLN A 27 20.88 2.22 25.62
N LYS A 28 22.15 1.83 25.51
CA LYS A 28 22.97 2.12 24.33
C LYS A 28 22.46 1.40 23.07
N LEU A 29 22.08 0.13 23.20
CA LEU A 29 21.52 -0.65 22.09
C LEU A 29 20.11 -0.20 21.73
N ARG A 30 19.31 0.23 22.72
CA ARG A 30 17.99 0.81 22.49
C ARG A 30 18.07 2.00 21.55
N TYR A 31 18.94 2.98 21.84
CA TYR A 31 19.09 4.16 20.97
C TYR A 31 19.56 3.80 19.57
N ALA A 32 20.49 2.85 19.45
CA ALA A 32 20.97 2.37 18.15
C ALA A 32 19.89 1.61 17.35
N ALA A 33 18.94 0.95 18.04
CA ALA A 33 17.88 0.18 17.43
C ALA A 33 16.64 1.00 17.05
N LEU A 34 16.44 2.21 17.59
CA LEU A 34 15.27 3.05 17.27
C LEU A 34 15.06 3.24 15.76
N PRO A 35 16.08 3.59 14.94
CA PRO A 35 15.92 3.74 13.51
C PRO A 35 15.74 2.41 12.76
N LEU A 36 15.99 1.26 13.39
CA LEU A 36 15.70 -0.05 12.79
C LEU A 36 14.24 -0.42 13.04
N VAL A 37 13.73 -0.14 14.24
CA VAL A 37 12.37 -0.48 14.67
C VAL A 37 11.34 0.46 14.06
N TYR A 38 11.56 1.77 14.17
CA TYR A 38 10.55 2.80 13.84
C TYR A 38 10.74 3.46 12.48
N ASN A 39 11.49 2.81 11.58
CA ASN A 39 11.73 3.33 10.23
C ASN A 39 10.60 3.00 9.25
N SER A 40 9.64 2.16 9.64
CA SER A 40 8.50 1.81 8.78
C SER A 40 7.18 1.93 9.50
N VAL A 41 6.16 2.35 8.76
CA VAL A 41 4.75 2.22 9.13
C VAL A 41 4.03 1.30 8.18
N PHE A 42 3.03 0.58 8.68
CA PHE A 42 2.18 -0.25 7.83
C PHE A 42 0.70 -0.07 8.14
N PHE A 43 -0.12 -0.26 7.12
CA PHE A 43 -1.56 -0.35 7.17
C PHE A 43 -1.97 -1.66 6.52
N TYR A 44 -2.66 -2.51 7.26
CA TYR A 44 -3.18 -3.77 6.74
C TYR A 44 -4.68 -3.81 6.96
N SER A 45 -5.43 -3.81 5.87
CA SER A 45 -6.90 -3.93 5.85
C SER A 45 -7.27 -5.38 5.55
N CYS A 46 -8.00 -6.00 6.46
CA CYS A 46 -8.55 -7.35 6.27
C CYS A 46 -10.05 -7.38 6.56
N ASP A 47 -10.69 -8.42 6.04
CA ASP A 47 -12.05 -8.78 6.43
C ASP A 47 -12.04 -9.26 7.90
N ALA A 48 -12.86 -8.66 8.76
CA ALA A 48 -12.98 -9.07 10.15
C ALA A 48 -13.52 -10.51 10.31
N SER A 49 -14.17 -11.08 9.29
CA SER A 49 -14.72 -12.45 9.33
C SER A 49 -13.68 -13.56 9.16
N LEU A 50 -12.42 -13.24 8.82
CA LEU A 50 -11.36 -14.24 8.58
C LEU A 50 -10.66 -14.73 9.87
N ASP A 51 -10.97 -14.15 11.03
CA ASP A 51 -10.39 -14.51 12.34
C ASP A 51 -11.37 -15.30 13.25
N ASP A 52 -12.56 -15.69 12.76
CA ASP A 52 -13.50 -16.51 13.54
C ASP A 52 -13.10 -17.99 13.54
N ASP A 53 -12.16 -18.34 14.42
CA ASP A 53 -12.31 -19.57 15.18
C ASP A 53 -13.06 -19.22 16.47
N PHE A 54 -14.19 -19.91 16.69
CA PHE A 54 -15.11 -19.93 17.85
C PHE A 54 -16.40 -19.10 17.79
N ASN A 55 -17.45 -19.78 17.31
CA ASN A 55 -18.85 -19.68 17.75
C ASN A 55 -19.51 -18.30 17.66
N GLU A 56 -19.99 -17.94 16.47
CA GLU A 56 -21.35 -17.40 16.26
C GLU A 56 -21.54 -17.13 14.76
N LEU A 57 -22.30 -17.98 14.07
CA LEU A 57 -22.77 -17.68 12.72
C LEU A 57 -23.85 -16.58 12.83
N PRO A 58 -23.67 -15.36 12.29
CA PRO A 58 -24.77 -14.43 12.21
C PRO A 58 -25.59 -14.77 10.97
N SER A 59 -26.80 -15.24 11.23
CA SER A 59 -27.89 -15.43 10.30
C SER A 59 -28.40 -14.06 9.80
N ASP A 60 -27.76 -13.49 8.78
CA ASP A 60 -28.43 -12.82 7.65
C ASP A 60 -27.38 -12.16 6.72
N PRO A 61 -27.50 -12.30 5.38
CA PRO A 61 -26.46 -11.87 4.45
C PRO A 61 -26.64 -10.45 3.88
N LEU A 62 -27.61 -9.65 4.33
CA LEU A 62 -28.04 -8.46 3.57
C LEU A 62 -27.81 -7.09 4.22
N ASP A 63 -27.32 -6.99 5.47
CA ASP A 63 -27.19 -5.70 6.18
C ASP A 63 -25.83 -5.47 6.86
N LYS A 64 -24.75 -6.13 6.42
CA LYS A 64 -23.44 -5.91 7.05
C LYS A 64 -22.73 -4.71 6.44
N GLU A 65 -22.70 -3.61 7.19
CA GLU A 65 -21.67 -2.57 7.02
C GLU A 65 -20.30 -3.25 6.84
N PRO A 66 -19.40 -2.72 6.00
CA PRO A 66 -18.11 -3.32 5.76
C PRO A 66 -17.31 -3.37 7.08
N THR A 67 -17.29 -4.53 7.75
CA THR A 67 -16.50 -4.80 8.96
C THR A 67 -15.04 -5.04 8.57
N GLY A 68 -14.39 -4.04 7.99
CA GLY A 68 -12.96 -4.07 7.76
C GLY A 68 -12.20 -3.84 9.07
N ARG A 69 -11.17 -4.64 9.35
CA ARG A 69 -10.23 -4.38 10.45
C ARG A 69 -8.96 -3.78 9.88
N LEU A 70 -8.48 -2.71 10.51
CA LEU A 70 -7.18 -2.13 10.23
C LEU A 70 -6.16 -2.56 11.29
N MET A 71 -5.10 -3.23 10.87
CA MET A 71 -3.90 -3.46 11.67
C MET A 71 -2.82 -2.46 11.27
N THR A 72 -2.22 -1.80 12.26
CA THR A 72 -1.17 -0.80 12.03
C THR A 72 -0.25 -0.69 13.24
N ASN A 73 1.01 -0.28 13.01
CA ASN A 73 1.94 0.12 14.07
C ASN A 73 1.99 1.65 14.28
N LEU A 74 1.14 2.42 13.61
CA LEU A 74 1.16 3.88 13.64
C LEU A 74 1.07 4.45 15.05
N ASP A 75 0.12 3.99 15.86
CA ASP A 75 -0.07 4.49 17.23
C ASP A 75 1.17 4.29 18.10
N LEU A 76 1.90 3.19 17.88
CA LEU A 76 3.14 2.92 18.58
C LEU A 76 4.26 3.88 18.12
N VAL A 77 4.37 4.14 16.82
CA VAL A 77 5.34 5.12 16.28
C VAL A 77 5.07 6.52 16.81
N VAL A 78 3.79 6.93 16.84
CA VAL A 78 3.35 8.25 17.31
C VAL A 78 3.60 8.38 18.82
N SER A 79 3.15 7.43 19.63
CA SER A 79 3.33 7.46 21.08
C SER A 79 4.79 7.37 21.52
N ALA A 80 5.65 6.73 20.72
CA ALA A 80 7.10 6.70 20.92
C ALA A 80 7.81 7.99 20.45
N GLY A 81 7.12 8.94 19.82
CA GLY A 81 7.71 10.16 19.28
C GLY A 81 8.74 9.91 18.16
N CYS A 82 8.55 8.84 17.38
CA CYS A 82 9.52 8.35 16.40
C CYS A 82 9.10 8.59 14.94
N ILE A 83 8.09 9.42 14.68
CA ILE A 83 7.56 9.68 13.33
C ILE A 83 8.66 10.18 12.39
N GLU A 84 9.53 11.06 12.90
CA GLU A 84 10.70 11.58 12.19
C GLU A 84 11.68 10.52 11.66
N MET A 85 11.66 9.30 12.20
CA MET A 85 12.52 8.19 11.79
C MET A 85 11.92 7.40 10.63
N VAL A 86 10.62 7.52 10.39
CA VAL A 86 9.91 6.75 9.37
C VAL A 86 10.39 7.19 7.98
N ARG A 87 10.77 6.21 7.14
CA ARG A 87 11.12 6.41 5.72
C ARG A 87 10.31 5.52 4.79
N PHE A 88 9.65 4.50 5.32
CA PHE A 88 8.93 3.50 4.54
C PHE A 88 7.46 3.41 4.99
N ALA A 89 6.54 3.37 4.02
CA ALA A 89 5.13 3.06 4.24
C ALA A 89 4.77 1.76 3.52
N GLY A 90 4.03 0.89 4.21
CA GLY A 90 3.42 -0.30 3.66
C GLY A 90 1.91 -0.20 3.70
N ILE A 91 1.23 -0.55 2.61
CA ILE A 91 -0.23 -0.60 2.53
C ILE A 91 -0.62 -1.94 1.94
N TYR A 92 -1.44 -2.65 2.70
CA TYR A 92 -1.75 -4.04 2.43
C TYR A 92 -3.26 -4.25 2.55
N ALA A 93 -3.84 -4.95 1.58
CA ALA A 93 -5.25 -5.29 1.62
C ALA A 93 -5.46 -6.71 1.12
N ASP A 94 -6.26 -7.48 1.87
CA ASP A 94 -6.57 -8.87 1.53
C ASP A 94 -7.93 -9.02 0.84
N TYR A 95 -8.70 -7.95 0.63
CA TYR A 95 -10.01 -8.03 -0.02
C TYR A 95 -10.26 -6.77 -0.86
N PRO A 96 -10.48 -6.89 -2.19
CA PRO A 96 -10.63 -5.71 -3.04
C PRO A 96 -11.74 -4.73 -2.63
N PRO A 97 -12.94 -5.19 -2.24
CA PRO A 97 -13.97 -4.30 -1.72
C PRO A 97 -13.59 -3.52 -0.44
N PHE A 98 -12.61 -3.99 0.35
CA PHE A 98 -12.13 -3.30 1.55
C PHE A 98 -10.86 -2.47 1.31
N ILE A 99 -10.38 -2.36 0.07
CA ILE A 99 -9.21 -1.51 -0.24
C ILE A 99 -9.54 -0.05 0.06
N LEU A 100 -10.60 0.50 -0.55
CA LEU A 100 -10.90 1.94 -0.44
C LEU A 100 -11.25 2.34 1.01
N PRO A 101 -12.13 1.62 1.74
CA PRO A 101 -12.37 1.90 3.15
C PRO A 101 -11.10 1.76 4.02
N GLY A 102 -10.31 0.71 3.78
CA GLY A 102 -9.06 0.48 4.52
C GLY A 102 -8.02 1.58 4.30
N LEU A 103 -7.92 2.09 3.07
CA LEU A 103 -7.08 3.24 2.72
C LEU A 103 -7.55 4.51 3.44
N TRP A 104 -8.85 4.79 3.44
CA TRP A 104 -9.41 5.93 4.18
C TRP A 104 -9.07 5.87 5.67
N MET A 105 -9.28 4.70 6.31
CA MET A 105 -8.91 4.51 7.71
C MET A 105 -7.40 4.73 7.95
N GLY A 106 -6.55 4.26 7.04
CA GLY A 106 -5.10 4.50 7.10
C GLY A 106 -4.75 5.98 7.00
N ILE A 107 -5.32 6.68 6.02
CA ILE A 107 -5.13 8.12 5.79
C ILE A 107 -5.58 8.92 7.01
N ASP A 108 -6.75 8.62 7.57
CA ASP A 108 -7.27 9.33 8.73
C ASP A 108 -6.40 9.11 9.96
N ASN A 109 -5.83 7.91 10.14
CA ASN A 109 -4.84 7.66 11.18
C ASN A 109 -3.53 8.43 10.95
N MET A 110 -3.06 8.55 9.71
CA MET A 110 -1.92 9.42 9.39
C MET A 110 -2.21 10.89 9.67
N ARG A 111 -3.42 11.35 9.35
CA ARG A 111 -3.84 12.75 9.58
C ARG A 111 -3.91 13.14 11.05
N LYS A 112 -4.17 12.20 11.96
CA LYS A 112 -4.04 12.45 13.40
C LYS A 112 -2.63 12.88 13.80
N ALA A 113 -1.64 12.56 12.97
CA ALA A 113 -0.22 12.92 13.12
C ALA A 113 0.29 13.83 11.96
N ALA A 114 -0.62 14.55 11.28
CA ALA A 114 -0.49 15.10 9.92
C ALA A 114 0.76 15.89 9.54
N SER A 115 1.54 16.46 10.46
CA SER A 115 2.68 17.32 10.12
C SER A 115 3.99 16.58 9.80
N GLU A 116 4.07 15.26 9.99
CA GLU A 116 5.37 14.60 10.18
C GLU A 116 5.73 13.48 9.17
N TRP A 117 4.86 13.18 8.21
CA TRP A 117 5.07 12.05 7.28
C TRP A 117 5.83 12.39 5.99
N SER A 118 6.33 13.62 5.86
CA SER A 118 7.06 14.10 4.67
C SER A 118 8.39 13.38 4.41
N ARG A 119 8.92 12.68 5.40
CA ARG A 119 10.17 11.92 5.29
C ARG A 119 10.00 10.51 4.70
N ILE A 120 8.76 10.07 4.49
CA ILE A 120 8.51 8.80 3.80
C ILE A 120 8.93 8.95 2.34
N VAL A 121 9.85 8.09 1.91
CA VAL A 121 10.45 8.10 0.56
C VAL A 121 10.14 6.84 -0.23
N ALA A 122 9.62 5.80 0.42
CA ALA A 122 9.29 4.54 -0.21
C ALA A 122 7.90 4.06 0.23
N LEU A 123 7.11 3.67 -0.76
CA LEU A 123 5.76 3.16 -0.58
C LEU A 123 5.66 1.76 -1.21
N ASP A 124 5.22 0.80 -0.41
CA ASP A 124 4.96 -0.58 -0.82
C ASP A 124 3.46 -0.84 -0.71
N ILE A 125 2.81 -1.20 -1.81
CA ILE A 125 1.39 -1.49 -1.90
C ILE A 125 1.22 -2.95 -2.30
N ALA A 126 0.55 -3.75 -1.49
CA ALA A 126 0.17 -5.10 -1.88
C ALA A 126 -1.32 -5.36 -1.70
N ILE A 127 -1.97 -5.81 -2.77
CA ILE A 127 -3.41 -6.04 -2.80
C ILE A 127 -3.63 -7.47 -3.28
N TYR A 128 -4.05 -8.33 -2.35
CA TYR A 128 -4.30 -9.74 -2.58
C TYR A 128 -5.81 -10.01 -2.46
N PRO A 129 -6.41 -10.89 -3.26
CA PRO A 129 -7.74 -11.41 -2.98
C PRO A 129 -7.70 -12.46 -1.86
N SER A 130 -8.63 -12.44 -0.93
CA SER A 130 -8.65 -13.36 0.22
C SER A 130 -9.16 -14.74 -0.17
N ILE A 131 -10.04 -14.87 -1.15
CA ILE A 131 -10.62 -16.15 -1.59
C ILE A 131 -10.87 -16.07 -3.11
N ASP A 132 -10.94 -17.21 -3.79
CA ASP A 132 -11.38 -17.31 -5.19
C ASP A 132 -12.70 -16.58 -5.39
N PHE A 133 -12.62 -15.30 -5.74
CA PHE A 133 -13.77 -14.56 -6.22
C PHE A 133 -14.23 -15.24 -7.50
N SER A 134 -15.43 -15.78 -7.48
CA SER A 134 -16.20 -15.94 -8.70
C SER A 134 -16.27 -14.57 -9.39
N ASP A 135 -16.25 -14.55 -10.72
CA ASP A 135 -16.34 -13.35 -11.57
C ASP A 135 -17.59 -12.45 -11.32
N SER A 136 -18.35 -12.69 -10.24
CA SER A 136 -19.63 -12.06 -9.90
C SER A 136 -19.52 -10.73 -9.15
N ASP A 137 -18.44 -10.46 -8.43
CA ASP A 137 -18.25 -9.17 -7.74
C ASP A 137 -17.43 -8.21 -8.61
N VAL A 138 -17.99 -7.88 -9.76
CA VAL A 138 -17.45 -6.84 -10.64
C VAL A 138 -17.64 -5.50 -9.95
N VAL A 139 -16.59 -4.97 -9.33
CA VAL A 139 -16.57 -3.59 -8.83
C VAL A 139 -16.77 -2.65 -10.02
N ASP A 140 -17.82 -1.83 -9.96
CA ASP A 140 -18.04 -0.77 -10.95
C ASP A 140 -17.00 0.35 -10.75
N ILE A 141 -15.95 0.30 -11.57
CA ILE A 141 -14.85 1.28 -11.53
C ILE A 141 -15.34 2.70 -11.82
N ALA A 142 -16.39 2.87 -12.64
CA ALA A 142 -16.93 4.19 -12.93
C ALA A 142 -17.55 4.81 -11.67
N ALA A 143 -18.21 4.01 -10.84
CA ALA A 143 -18.80 4.44 -9.58
C ALA A 143 -17.73 4.79 -8.51
N CYS A 144 -16.57 4.13 -8.54
CA CYS A 144 -15.49 4.35 -7.56
C CYS A 144 -14.46 5.42 -7.97
N ARG A 145 -14.53 5.97 -9.19
CA ARG A 145 -13.48 6.85 -9.74
C ARG A 145 -13.22 8.09 -8.87
N ASP A 146 -14.28 8.77 -8.44
CA ASP A 146 -14.15 9.99 -7.62
C ASP A 146 -13.51 9.66 -6.26
N GLU A 147 -13.92 8.55 -5.65
CA GLU A 147 -13.33 8.08 -4.38
C GLU A 147 -11.84 7.72 -4.54
N ILE A 148 -11.47 7.06 -5.63
CA ILE A 148 -10.06 6.75 -5.93
C ILE A 148 -9.23 8.03 -6.11
N GLN A 149 -9.78 9.03 -6.80
CA GLN A 149 -9.13 10.33 -6.98
C GLN A 149 -8.94 11.05 -5.64
N GLU A 150 -9.94 11.04 -4.76
CA GLU A 150 -9.85 11.63 -3.42
C GLU A 150 -8.83 10.92 -2.54
N ILE A 151 -8.87 9.58 -2.48
CA ILE A 151 -7.91 8.76 -1.71
C ILE A 151 -6.50 9.02 -2.20
N SER A 152 -6.25 8.95 -3.51
CA SER A 152 -4.91 9.13 -4.06
C SER A 152 -4.35 10.54 -3.78
N THR A 153 -5.20 11.56 -3.85
CA THR A 153 -4.82 12.95 -3.51
C THR A 153 -4.52 13.10 -2.03
N ALA A 154 -5.33 12.50 -1.15
CA ALA A 154 -5.10 12.53 0.29
C ALA A 154 -3.82 11.78 0.69
N MET A 155 -3.53 10.64 0.07
CA MET A 155 -2.28 9.91 0.26
C MET A 155 -1.06 10.71 -0.20
N ALA A 156 -1.14 11.32 -1.38
CA ALA A 156 -0.08 12.17 -1.91
C ALA A 156 0.19 13.38 -1.01
N GLY A 157 -0.87 13.96 -0.42
CA GLY A 157 -0.76 15.01 0.58
C GLY A 157 -0.09 14.56 1.88
N ALA A 158 -0.40 13.34 2.35
CA ALA A 158 0.21 12.78 3.56
C ALA A 158 1.68 12.39 3.34
N MET A 159 2.01 11.84 2.18
CA MET A 159 3.35 11.34 1.83
C MET A 159 3.85 11.98 0.54
N PRO A 160 4.23 13.27 0.55
CA PRO A 160 4.62 13.98 -0.67
C PRO A 160 5.99 13.54 -1.23
N GLY A 161 6.83 12.93 -0.39
CA GLY A 161 8.24 12.65 -0.66
C GLY A 161 8.55 11.31 -1.33
N ILE A 162 7.57 10.60 -1.90
CA ILE A 162 7.78 9.25 -2.44
C ILE A 162 8.72 9.27 -3.65
N LEU A 163 9.82 8.52 -3.55
CA LEU A 163 10.83 8.30 -4.60
C LEU A 163 10.82 6.87 -5.14
N ARG A 164 10.34 5.90 -4.34
CA ARG A 164 10.19 4.49 -4.73
C ARG A 164 8.77 4.01 -4.49
N LEU A 165 8.17 3.41 -5.50
CA LEU A 165 6.86 2.76 -5.40
C LEU A 165 6.99 1.31 -5.83
N GLU A 166 6.55 0.42 -4.96
CA GLU A 166 6.43 -1.02 -5.22
C GLU A 166 4.96 -1.42 -5.14
N ALA A 167 4.49 -2.15 -6.14
CA ALA A 167 3.10 -2.56 -6.24
C ALA A 167 3.00 -4.06 -6.55
N GLU A 168 2.51 -4.83 -5.59
CA GLU A 168 2.19 -6.24 -5.72
C GLU A 168 0.68 -6.47 -5.67
N CYS A 169 0.01 -6.26 -6.79
CA CYS A 169 -1.44 -6.38 -6.88
C CYS A 169 -1.83 -7.50 -7.86
N LYS A 170 -2.94 -8.21 -7.60
CA LYS A 170 -3.59 -9.03 -8.63
C LYS A 170 -4.19 -8.12 -9.71
N SER A 171 -4.15 -8.55 -10.97
CA SER A 171 -4.72 -7.80 -12.10
C SER A 171 -6.23 -7.69 -11.93
N ASN A 172 -6.67 -6.53 -11.45
CA ASN A 172 -8.07 -6.13 -11.36
C ASN A 172 -8.17 -4.62 -11.63
N ALA A 173 -9.29 -4.18 -12.18
CA ALA A 173 -9.43 -2.81 -12.67
C ALA A 173 -9.37 -1.75 -11.55
N LEU A 174 -9.80 -2.08 -10.32
CA LEU A 174 -9.75 -1.18 -9.17
C LEU A 174 -8.30 -0.89 -8.75
N SER A 175 -7.50 -1.93 -8.59
CA SER A 175 -6.07 -1.81 -8.26
C SER A 175 -5.31 -1.05 -9.35
N SER A 176 -5.61 -1.32 -10.63
CA SER A 176 -4.97 -0.61 -11.74
C SER A 176 -5.31 0.88 -11.77
N GLU A 177 -6.59 1.24 -11.59
CA GLU A 177 -7.04 2.63 -11.54
C GLU A 177 -6.39 3.35 -10.35
N LEU A 178 -6.46 2.76 -9.14
CA LEU A 178 -5.84 3.32 -7.93
C LEU A 178 -4.34 3.57 -8.10
N LEU A 179 -3.59 2.58 -8.57
CA LEU A 179 -2.14 2.71 -8.79
C LEU A 179 -1.84 3.73 -9.90
N GLY A 180 -2.67 3.82 -10.94
CA GLY A 180 -2.57 4.84 -11.99
C GLY A 180 -2.68 6.25 -11.44
N HIS A 181 -3.70 6.52 -10.62
CA HIS A 181 -3.87 7.83 -9.96
C HIS A 181 -2.72 8.12 -8.99
N LEU A 182 -2.33 7.14 -8.18
CA LEU A 182 -1.30 7.32 -7.17
C LEU A 182 0.07 7.59 -7.77
N THR A 183 0.49 6.79 -8.76
CA THR A 183 1.75 7.03 -9.49
C THR A 183 1.75 8.37 -10.22
N SER A 184 0.59 8.82 -10.71
CA SER A 184 0.45 10.12 -11.37
C SER A 184 0.80 11.29 -10.47
N HIS A 185 0.53 11.21 -9.16
CA HIS A 185 0.92 12.26 -8.21
C HIS A 185 2.42 12.36 -7.98
N TYR A 186 3.17 11.30 -8.30
CA TYR A 186 4.61 11.22 -8.05
C TYR A 186 5.47 11.31 -9.32
N THR A 187 4.89 11.60 -10.49
CA THR A 187 5.61 11.56 -11.80
C THR A 187 6.83 12.47 -11.87
N GLU A 188 6.85 13.54 -11.09
CA GLU A 188 7.94 14.54 -11.07
C GLU A 188 9.17 14.05 -10.31
N GLN A 189 8.97 13.27 -9.24
CA GLN A 189 10.02 12.87 -8.28
C GLN A 189 10.30 11.36 -8.23
N LEU A 190 9.40 10.51 -8.72
CA LEU A 190 9.54 9.06 -8.64
C LEU A 190 10.77 8.59 -9.43
N GLN A 191 11.63 7.82 -8.77
CA GLN A 191 12.90 7.31 -9.32
C GLN A 191 12.85 5.81 -9.58
N VAL A 192 12.05 5.08 -8.80
CA VAL A 192 11.89 3.62 -8.90
C VAL A 192 10.41 3.28 -8.93
N LEU A 193 9.98 2.55 -9.96
CA LEU A 193 8.63 2.00 -10.09
C LEU A 193 8.69 0.52 -10.39
N HIS A 194 8.35 -0.30 -9.41
CA HIS A 194 8.25 -1.75 -9.56
C HIS A 194 6.79 -2.15 -9.39
N SER A 195 6.18 -2.70 -10.42
CA SER A 195 4.77 -3.06 -10.41
C SER A 195 4.53 -4.42 -11.06
N LYS A 196 3.73 -5.25 -10.41
CA LYS A 196 3.20 -6.48 -11.01
C LYS A 196 2.01 -6.23 -11.94
N LEU A 197 1.54 -4.98 -12.02
CA LEU A 197 0.49 -4.53 -12.91
C LEU A 197 1.03 -3.55 -13.94
N LEU A 198 0.48 -3.58 -15.15
CA LEU A 198 0.69 -2.50 -16.10
C LEU A 198 -0.02 -1.25 -15.59
N ILE A 199 0.76 -0.20 -15.36
CA ILE A 199 0.27 1.10 -14.90
C ILE A 199 0.33 2.03 -16.10
N SER A 200 -0.83 2.43 -16.60
CA SER A 200 -0.92 3.47 -17.63
C SER A 200 -1.23 4.80 -16.94
N PRO A 201 -0.23 5.67 -16.68
CA PRO A 201 -0.53 7.04 -16.27
C PRO A 201 -1.39 7.73 -17.35
N PRO A 202 -2.13 8.80 -17.01
CA PRO A 202 -2.81 9.63 -17.99
C PRO A 202 -1.85 9.98 -19.13
N LEU A 203 -2.33 9.91 -20.38
CA LEU A 203 -1.53 10.02 -21.61
C LEU A 203 -0.60 11.25 -21.65
N ASP A 204 -0.89 12.26 -20.83
CA ASP A 204 -0.25 13.56 -20.81
C ASP A 204 0.88 13.69 -19.78
N ARG A 205 1.08 12.69 -18.90
CA ARG A 205 2.12 12.73 -17.86
C ARG A 205 3.32 11.87 -18.21
N GLN A 206 4.50 12.44 -18.01
CA GLN A 206 5.79 11.79 -18.24
C GLN A 206 6.59 11.74 -16.94
N PHE A 207 7.18 10.59 -16.64
CA PHE A 207 8.08 10.44 -15.51
C PHE A 207 9.38 11.19 -15.77
N LYS A 208 9.69 12.18 -14.92
CA LYS A 208 10.86 13.05 -15.11
C LYS A 208 12.14 12.51 -14.49
N GLN A 209 12.05 11.76 -13.40
CA GLN A 209 13.22 11.29 -12.66
C GLN A 209 13.35 9.76 -12.59
N LEU A 210 12.48 9.03 -13.29
CA LEU A 210 12.43 7.58 -13.23
C LEU A 210 13.67 6.94 -13.86
N ARG A 211 14.37 6.13 -13.06
CA ARG A 211 15.61 5.43 -13.43
C ARG A 211 15.45 3.92 -13.50
N ASP A 212 14.62 3.35 -12.64
CA ASP A 212 14.38 1.91 -12.58
C ASP A 212 12.88 1.64 -12.77
N LEU A 213 12.56 0.92 -13.84
CA LEU A 213 11.20 0.51 -14.18
C LEU A 213 11.15 -1.01 -14.30
N CYS A 214 10.34 -1.65 -13.46
CA CYS A 214 10.02 -3.07 -13.54
C CYS A 214 8.51 -3.22 -13.64
N ILE A 215 8.00 -3.75 -14.75
CA ILE A 215 6.57 -3.98 -14.95
C ILE A 215 6.37 -5.43 -15.37
N HIS A 216 5.41 -6.12 -14.76
CA HIS A 216 4.96 -7.41 -15.26
C HIS A 216 3.88 -7.21 -16.33
N PHE A 217 4.08 -7.83 -17.49
CA PHE A 217 3.12 -7.89 -18.59
C PHE A 217 2.30 -9.16 -18.47
N ASP A 218 1.03 -9.03 -18.12
CA ASP A 218 0.07 -10.14 -18.13
C ASP A 218 -0.56 -10.39 -19.53
N GLY A 219 -0.08 -9.70 -20.56
CA GLY A 219 -0.44 -9.96 -21.96
C GLY A 219 -1.78 -9.36 -22.41
N LEU A 220 -2.43 -8.52 -21.60
CA LEU A 220 -3.63 -7.80 -22.01
C LEU A 220 -3.28 -6.76 -23.10
N SER A 221 -3.81 -6.99 -24.32
CA SER A 221 -3.57 -6.14 -25.49
C SER A 221 -4.20 -4.77 -25.33
N GLY A 222 -3.46 -3.69 -25.63
CA GLY A 222 -4.01 -2.35 -25.85
C GLY A 222 -3.72 -1.29 -24.78
N GLN A 223 -2.87 -1.60 -23.80
CA GLN A 223 -2.43 -0.62 -22.80
C GLN A 223 -1.05 -0.05 -23.13
N ASP A 224 -0.91 1.27 -22.99
CA ASP A 224 0.33 1.99 -23.24
C ASP A 224 1.26 1.93 -22.02
N LEU A 225 2.56 1.76 -22.29
CA LEU A 225 3.62 1.83 -21.29
C LEU A 225 3.75 3.24 -20.68
N PRO A 226 4.20 3.35 -19.42
CA PRO A 226 4.59 4.63 -18.84
C PRO A 226 5.53 5.42 -19.75
N ARG A 227 5.20 6.69 -20.00
CA ARG A 227 6.10 7.60 -20.72
C ARG A 227 7.21 8.04 -19.78
N VAL A 228 8.46 7.84 -20.18
CA VAL A 228 9.66 8.22 -19.41
C VAL A 228 10.49 9.22 -20.22
N LEU A 229 11.15 10.18 -19.56
CA LEU A 229 12.08 11.07 -20.26
C LEU A 229 13.26 10.28 -20.88
N PRO A 230 13.59 10.51 -22.16
CA PRO A 230 14.75 9.90 -22.79
C PRO A 230 16.02 10.20 -22.00
N GLY A 231 16.84 9.18 -21.72
CA GLY A 231 18.14 9.33 -21.06
C GLY A 231 18.16 9.17 -19.54
N ASN A 232 17.00 9.12 -18.88
CA ASN A 232 16.94 8.92 -17.41
C ASN A 232 16.78 7.45 -17.00
N LEU A 233 16.22 6.61 -17.88
CA LEU A 233 15.98 5.21 -17.59
C LEU A 233 17.28 4.41 -17.67
N GLU A 234 17.77 3.96 -16.52
CA GLU A 234 18.98 3.15 -16.38
C GLU A 234 18.65 1.64 -16.42
N ARG A 235 17.47 1.25 -15.92
CA ARG A 235 17.02 -0.13 -15.85
C ARG A 235 15.58 -0.26 -16.29
N LEU A 236 15.35 -1.17 -17.23
CA LEU A 236 14.03 -1.58 -17.69
C LEU A 236 13.93 -3.09 -17.60
N ARG A 237 12.95 -3.59 -16.84
CA ARG A 237 12.59 -5.00 -16.79
C ARG A 237 11.12 -5.17 -17.11
N LEU A 238 10.85 -5.88 -18.19
CA LEU A 238 9.50 -6.31 -18.56
C LEU A 238 9.43 -7.81 -18.30
N VAL A 239 8.53 -8.25 -17.41
CA VAL A 239 8.44 -9.64 -16.94
C VAL A 239 7.15 -10.29 -17.38
#